data_AF-A0AAP2HMR5-F1
#
_entry.id   AF-A0AAP2HMR5-F1
#
_cell.length_a   1.000
_cell.length_b   1.000
_cell.length_c   1.000
_cell.angle_alpha   90.00
_cell.angle_beta   90.00
_cell.angle_gamma   90.00
#
_symmetry.space_group_name_H-M   'P 1'
#
loop_
_entity.id
_entity.type
_entity.pdbx_description
1 polymer ?
#
loop_
_entity_poly.entity_id
_entity_poly.type
_entity_poly.pdbx_seq_one_letter_code
_entity_poly.pdbx_strand_id
1 'polypeptide(L)'
;MAGERARDAGEAIDSVADYMTRIAAQDDGRAARLFRGQCNAGWALAPSIARGRSTPDIEARMLDEFMRSALPHLEPAPNLDACDWLAIAQQHGMRTRLLDWSGSALAALWFAVRSASEAGVDGVVWCLRHDADDIATITERRAPLSVTRTKVFRPRHVMPRITAQDGWFTIHSYDADAQCFAPLDEQPDFAGRLTRIVVPGERFAAIRHELARVGISVATIFPDLDGIAQWTDTRYFPDDEDTHAPR
;
A
#
# COMPACT_ATOMS: atom_id res chain seq x y z
N MET A 1 7.49 21.06 -17.70
CA MET A 1 7.80 20.12 -18.80
C MET A 1 7.95 18.75 -18.18
N ALA A 2 6.82 18.14 -17.79
CA ALA A 2 6.79 16.84 -17.14
C ALA A 2 6.95 15.78 -18.23
N GLY A 3 8.00 14.97 -18.12
CA GLY A 3 8.30 13.90 -19.05
C GLY A 3 7.10 13.00 -19.24
N GLU A 4 6.73 12.83 -20.50
CA GLU A 4 5.83 11.84 -21.03
C GLU A 4 6.29 10.46 -20.52
N ARG A 5 5.66 10.00 -19.43
CA ARG A 5 5.91 8.66 -18.88
C ARG A 5 5.46 7.67 -19.95
N ALA A 6 6.45 7.05 -20.59
CA ALA A 6 6.26 6.10 -21.68
C ALA A 6 5.13 5.12 -21.35
N ARG A 7 4.16 5.04 -22.28
CA ARG A 7 3.21 3.93 -22.35
C ARG A 7 4.00 2.66 -22.53
N ASP A 8 4.24 1.96 -21.44
CA ASP A 8 4.91 0.67 -21.42
C ASP A 8 3.88 -0.39 -21.80
N ALA A 9 3.57 -0.43 -23.09
CA ALA A 9 2.50 -1.24 -23.66
C ALA A 9 2.75 -2.76 -23.58
N GLY A 10 3.83 -3.21 -22.92
CA GLY A 10 4.18 -4.63 -22.75
C GLY A 10 3.66 -5.29 -21.46
N GLU A 11 3.17 -4.52 -20.47
CA GLU A 11 2.92 -5.02 -19.10
C GLU A 11 1.45 -4.93 -18.63
N ALA A 12 0.51 -4.65 -19.53
CA ALA A 12 -0.91 -4.51 -19.21
C ALA A 12 -1.64 -5.85 -19.09
N ILE A 13 -2.44 -6.04 -18.04
CA ILE A 13 -3.27 -7.25 -17.84
C ILE A 13 -4.70 -7.08 -18.33
N ASP A 14 -5.28 -8.16 -18.86
CA ASP A 14 -6.68 -8.17 -19.29
C ASP A 14 -7.63 -8.86 -18.30
N SER A 15 -7.12 -9.73 -17.42
CA SER A 15 -7.92 -10.54 -16.49
C SER A 15 -7.13 -10.92 -15.24
N VAL A 16 -7.83 -11.44 -14.23
CA VAL A 16 -7.19 -12.01 -13.04
C VAL A 16 -6.30 -13.20 -13.43
N ALA A 17 -6.68 -14.01 -14.42
CA ALA A 17 -5.86 -15.14 -14.87
C ALA A 17 -4.54 -14.70 -15.53
N ASP A 18 -4.60 -13.65 -16.35
CA ASP A 18 -3.42 -13.03 -16.97
C ASP A 18 -2.50 -12.42 -15.89
N TYR A 19 -3.09 -11.72 -14.91
CA TYR A 19 -2.35 -11.21 -13.75
C TYR A 19 -1.57 -12.31 -13.00
N MET A 20 -2.23 -13.44 -12.71
CA MET A 20 -1.58 -14.57 -12.04
C MET A 20 -0.47 -15.19 -12.89
N THR A 21 -0.66 -15.25 -14.20
CA THR A 21 0.36 -15.72 -15.14
C THR A 21 1.60 -14.82 -15.11
N ARG A 22 1.41 -13.50 -15.07
CA ARG A 22 2.52 -12.54 -14.97
C ARG A 22 3.26 -12.64 -13.65
N ILE A 23 2.56 -12.78 -12.52
CA ILE A 23 3.22 -12.97 -11.22
C ILE A 23 4.09 -14.22 -11.24
N ALA A 24 3.54 -15.34 -11.75
CA ALA A 24 4.26 -16.61 -11.84
C ALA A 24 5.48 -16.52 -12.76
N ALA A 25 5.38 -15.82 -13.89
CA ALA A 25 6.49 -15.63 -14.83
C ALA A 25 7.64 -14.81 -14.23
N GLN A 26 7.35 -13.94 -13.26
CA GLN A 26 8.38 -13.17 -12.59
C GLN A 26 9.01 -13.95 -11.44
N ASP A 27 8.41 -15.04 -10.94
CA ASP A 27 8.88 -15.80 -9.78
C ASP A 27 10.20 -16.53 -10.09
N ASP A 28 11.25 -16.19 -9.35
CA ASP A 28 12.56 -16.84 -9.41
C ASP A 28 12.73 -17.88 -8.30
N GLY A 29 11.67 -18.14 -7.52
CA GLY A 29 11.63 -19.13 -6.43
C GLY A 29 12.49 -18.76 -5.22
N ARG A 30 13.01 -17.52 -5.15
CA ARG A 30 14.01 -17.12 -4.15
C ARG A 30 13.67 -15.85 -3.38
N ALA A 31 12.97 -14.89 -3.99
CA ALA A 31 12.68 -13.61 -3.36
C ALA A 31 11.25 -13.52 -2.81
N ALA A 32 11.12 -13.10 -1.55
CA ALA A 32 9.84 -12.68 -1.01
C ALA A 32 9.36 -11.41 -1.73
N ARG A 33 8.05 -11.33 -2.00
CA ARG A 33 7.45 -10.26 -2.79
C ARG A 33 6.35 -9.58 -2.02
N LEU A 34 6.34 -8.27 -2.13
CA LEU A 34 5.28 -7.41 -1.65
C LEU A 34 4.61 -6.73 -2.83
N PHE A 35 3.31 -6.51 -2.70
CA PHE A 35 2.47 -5.98 -3.76
C PHE A 35 1.77 -4.70 -3.29
N ARG A 36 1.64 -3.71 -4.17
CA ARG A 36 0.88 -2.48 -3.90
C ARG A 36 0.06 -2.08 -5.10
N GLY A 37 -1.26 -2.04 -4.92
CA GLY A 37 -2.18 -1.52 -5.93
C GLY A 37 -2.37 -0.01 -5.83
N GLN A 38 -2.46 0.65 -6.97
CA GLN A 38 -2.84 2.05 -7.11
C GLN A 38 -3.83 2.16 -8.28
N CYS A 39 -4.95 2.86 -8.09
CA CYS A 39 -5.93 3.10 -9.16
C CYS A 39 -5.48 4.13 -10.21
N ASN A 40 -4.28 4.70 -10.04
CA ASN A 40 -3.69 5.63 -10.99
C ASN A 40 -2.19 5.33 -11.13
N ALA A 41 -1.79 4.86 -12.31
CA ALA A 41 -0.41 4.52 -12.66
C ALA A 41 0.54 5.73 -12.67
N GLY A 42 0.02 6.95 -12.64
CA GLY A 42 0.78 8.19 -12.51
C GLY A 42 1.21 8.51 -11.08
N TRP A 43 0.65 7.87 -10.05
CA TRP A 43 1.03 8.14 -8.66
C TRP A 43 2.42 7.60 -8.33
N ALA A 44 3.22 8.42 -7.64
CA ALA A 44 4.54 8.01 -7.16
C ALA A 44 4.43 7.01 -5.99
N LEU A 45 5.44 6.16 -5.79
CA LEU A 45 5.56 5.30 -4.60
C LEU A 45 6.08 6.10 -3.40
N ALA A 46 5.35 7.14 -3.02
CA ALA A 46 5.71 8.05 -1.95
C ALA A 46 4.75 7.93 -0.75
N PRO A 47 5.26 7.97 0.48
CA PRO A 47 4.43 7.92 1.68
C PRO A 47 3.61 9.21 1.81
N SER A 48 2.54 9.16 2.62
CA SER A 48 1.61 10.29 2.76
C SER A 48 2.28 11.56 3.29
N ILE A 49 3.29 11.43 4.15
CA ILE A 49 4.05 12.57 4.68
C ILE A 49 4.90 13.29 3.63
N ALA A 50 5.28 12.60 2.54
CA ALA A 50 6.09 13.15 1.45
C ALA A 50 5.33 14.15 0.56
N ARG A 51 3.98 14.15 0.64
CA ARG A 51 3.12 15.03 -0.17
C ARG A 51 3.10 16.48 0.32
N GLY A 52 3.77 16.78 1.43
CA GLY A 52 3.98 18.12 1.95
C GLY A 52 5.43 18.33 2.39
N ARG A 53 5.83 19.57 2.66
CA ARG A 53 7.12 19.86 3.30
C ARG A 53 7.05 19.41 4.76
N SER A 54 7.55 18.21 5.04
CA SER A 54 7.58 17.61 6.37
C SER A 54 8.98 17.13 6.71
N THR A 55 9.34 17.19 7.99
CA THR A 55 10.62 16.69 8.51
C THR A 55 10.38 15.57 9.52
N PRO A 56 11.39 14.73 9.80
CA PRO A 56 11.33 13.75 10.88
C PRO A 56 10.93 14.35 12.24
N ASP A 57 11.33 15.60 12.53
CA ASP A 57 10.97 16.28 13.78
C ASP A 57 9.48 16.59 13.89
N ILE A 58 8.84 16.96 12.77
CA ILE A 58 7.39 17.19 12.73
C ILE A 58 6.67 15.86 12.98
N GLU A 59 7.09 14.79 12.31
CA GLU A 59 6.52 13.46 12.51
C GLU A 59 6.72 12.95 13.95
N ALA A 60 7.89 13.21 14.56
CA ALA A 60 8.16 12.86 15.95
C ALA A 60 7.15 13.51 16.91
N ARG A 61 6.89 14.80 16.71
CA ARG A 61 5.92 15.56 17.51
C ARG A 61 4.49 15.06 17.30
N MET A 62 4.12 14.75 16.05
CA MET A 62 2.82 14.16 15.73
C MET A 62 2.63 12.80 16.40
N LEU A 63 3.66 11.94 16.33
CA LEU A 63 3.64 10.62 16.94
C LEU A 63 3.56 10.70 18.46
N ASP A 64 4.33 11.58 19.11
CA ASP A 64 4.25 11.79 20.56
C ASP A 64 2.84 12.23 21.00
N GLU A 65 2.25 13.20 20.30
CA GLU A 65 0.89 13.68 20.58
C GLU A 65 -0.16 12.56 20.39
N PHE A 66 -0.03 11.79 19.30
CA PHE A 66 -0.90 10.65 19.03
C PHE A 66 -0.77 9.59 20.13
N MET A 67 0.44 9.19 20.50
CA MET A 67 0.68 8.20 21.54
C MET A 67 0.09 8.64 22.89
N ARG A 68 0.29 9.90 23.29
CA ARG A 68 -0.30 10.43 24.55
C ARG A 68 -1.82 10.42 24.53
N SER A 69 -2.43 10.72 23.39
CA SER A 69 -3.89 10.87 23.26
C SER A 69 -4.62 9.56 22.97
N ALA A 70 -3.96 8.59 22.34
CA ALA A 70 -4.55 7.31 21.93
C ALA A 70 -4.62 6.28 23.07
N LEU A 71 -3.79 6.41 24.12
CA LEU A 71 -3.72 5.46 25.24
C LEU A 71 -5.09 5.11 25.87
N PRO A 72 -6.01 6.06 26.13
CA PRO A 72 -7.32 5.74 26.71
C PRO A 72 -8.25 4.95 25.77
N HIS A 73 -7.95 4.94 24.47
CA HIS A 73 -8.77 4.32 23.42
C HIS A 73 -8.24 2.95 22.99
N LEU A 74 -7.08 2.55 23.48
CA LEU A 74 -6.50 1.24 23.21
C LEU A 74 -6.84 0.28 24.34
N GLU A 75 -7.46 -0.84 23.99
CA GLU A 75 -7.49 -2.03 24.83
C GLU A 75 -6.05 -2.36 25.31
N PRO A 76 -5.88 -2.97 26.51
CA PRO A 76 -4.59 -3.07 27.20
C PRO A 76 -3.43 -3.30 26.23
N ALA A 77 -2.60 -2.27 26.09
CA ALA A 77 -1.68 -2.17 24.97
C ALA A 77 -0.68 -3.34 25.00
N PRO A 78 -0.52 -4.08 23.89
CA PRO A 78 0.65 -4.93 23.70
C PRO A 78 1.92 -4.09 23.86
N ASN A 79 3.08 -4.72 24.05
CA ASN A 79 4.38 -4.01 24.13
C ASN A 79 4.78 -3.41 22.76
N LEU A 80 4.02 -2.43 22.24
CA LEU A 80 4.12 -1.85 20.91
C LEU A 80 5.43 -1.08 20.72
N ASP A 81 6.06 -1.23 19.55
CA ASP A 81 7.22 -0.45 19.16
C ASP A 81 6.77 0.79 18.36
N ALA A 82 7.70 1.70 18.07
CA ALA A 82 7.38 2.94 17.39
C ALA A 82 6.85 2.71 15.96
N CYS A 83 7.26 1.64 15.27
CA CYS A 83 6.71 1.27 13.97
C CYS A 83 5.24 0.83 14.08
N ASP A 84 4.91 0.04 15.10
CA ASP A 84 3.53 -0.38 15.33
C ASP A 84 2.64 0.84 15.64
N TRP A 85 3.13 1.81 16.41
CA TRP A 85 2.41 3.06 16.66
C TRP A 85 2.20 3.90 15.40
N LEU A 86 3.21 4.02 14.54
CA LEU A 86 3.07 4.68 13.24
C LEU A 86 2.06 3.96 12.35
N ALA A 87 2.07 2.62 12.33
CA ALA A 87 1.11 1.83 11.56
C ALA A 87 -0.32 2.10 12.04
N ILE A 88 -0.58 2.06 13.36
CA ILE A 88 -1.89 2.39 13.95
C ILE A 88 -2.31 3.81 13.56
N ALA A 89 -1.42 4.79 13.76
CA ALA A 89 -1.72 6.19 13.45
C ALA A 89 -2.07 6.39 11.96
N GLN A 90 -1.35 5.73 11.05
CA GLN A 90 -1.64 5.75 9.61
C GLN A 90 -3.01 5.17 9.28
N GLN A 91 -3.44 4.09 9.97
CA GLN A 91 -4.77 3.52 9.76
C GLN A 91 -5.90 4.50 10.13
N HIS A 92 -5.61 5.44 11.04
CA HIS A 92 -6.52 6.51 11.44
C HIS A 92 -6.27 7.83 10.67
N GLY A 93 -5.51 7.78 9.57
CA GLY A 93 -5.34 8.92 8.65
C GLY A 93 -4.20 9.89 9.02
N MET A 94 -3.39 9.58 10.05
CA MET A 94 -2.20 10.37 10.33
C MET A 94 -1.19 10.22 9.17
N ARG A 95 -0.63 11.34 8.72
CA ARG A 95 0.45 11.30 7.72
C ARG A 95 1.71 10.73 8.36
N THR A 96 2.28 9.69 7.75
CA THR A 96 3.52 9.07 8.22
C THR A 96 4.47 8.77 7.06
N ARG A 97 5.71 8.40 7.38
CA ARG A 97 6.73 7.90 6.44
C ARG A 97 6.47 6.48 5.95
N LEU A 98 5.42 5.84 6.43
CA LEU A 98 5.07 4.49 6.03
C LEU A 98 4.36 4.50 4.68
N LEU A 99 4.75 3.56 3.83
CA LEU A 99 4.04 3.24 2.59
C LEU A 99 3.54 1.80 2.69
N ASP A 100 2.25 1.60 2.45
CA ASP A 100 1.59 0.30 2.62
C ASP A 100 1.94 -0.68 1.50
N TRP A 101 2.08 -1.94 1.87
CA TRP A 101 2.25 -3.06 0.96
C TRP A 101 1.40 -4.24 1.44
N SER A 102 1.18 -5.20 0.56
CA SER A 102 0.45 -6.43 0.86
C SER A 102 1.29 -7.63 0.46
N GLY A 103 1.29 -8.69 1.27
CA GLY A 103 1.80 -9.99 0.84
C GLY A 103 0.84 -10.73 -0.10
N SER A 104 -0.40 -10.24 -0.26
CA SER A 104 -1.41 -10.79 -1.16
C SER A 104 -1.47 -10.02 -2.47
N ALA A 105 -1.05 -10.68 -3.55
CA ALA A 105 -1.10 -10.11 -4.89
C ALA A 105 -2.54 -9.76 -5.32
N LEU A 106 -3.52 -10.61 -4.98
CA LEU A 106 -4.92 -10.35 -5.33
C LEU A 106 -5.52 -9.17 -4.53
N ALA A 107 -5.10 -8.99 -3.27
CA ALA A 107 -5.51 -7.81 -2.50
C ALA A 107 -4.94 -6.53 -3.13
N ALA A 108 -3.67 -6.55 -3.56
CA ALA A 108 -3.08 -5.44 -4.29
C ALA A 108 -3.78 -5.18 -5.64
N LEU A 109 -4.13 -6.22 -6.40
CA LEU A 109 -4.92 -6.05 -7.62
C LEU A 109 -6.27 -5.38 -7.34
N TRP A 110 -6.96 -5.80 -6.27
CA TRP A 110 -8.21 -5.16 -5.87
C TRP A 110 -8.01 -3.66 -5.56
N PHE A 111 -6.92 -3.27 -4.88
CA PHE A 111 -6.61 -1.86 -4.66
C PHE A 111 -6.33 -1.08 -5.95
N ALA A 112 -5.75 -1.73 -6.96
CA ALA A 112 -5.52 -1.11 -8.26
C ALA A 112 -6.82 -0.85 -9.05
N VAL A 113 -7.90 -1.58 -8.74
CA VAL A 113 -9.20 -1.43 -9.41
C VAL A 113 -10.31 -0.99 -8.45
N ARG A 114 -9.97 -0.50 -7.25
CA ARG A 114 -10.96 -0.27 -6.18
C ARG A 114 -12.06 0.70 -6.56
N SER A 115 -11.69 1.77 -7.25
CA SER A 115 -12.57 2.86 -7.67
C SER A 115 -12.79 2.81 -9.18
N ALA A 116 -13.85 3.45 -9.68
CA ALA A 116 -14.05 3.60 -11.12
C ALA A 116 -12.83 4.26 -11.78
N SER A 117 -12.50 3.86 -13.01
CA SER A 117 -11.43 4.53 -13.75
C SER A 117 -11.91 5.93 -14.15
N GLU A 118 -11.37 6.96 -13.51
CA GLU A 118 -11.64 8.34 -13.88
C GLU A 118 -11.06 8.61 -15.27
N ALA A 119 -11.92 8.89 -16.26
CA ALA A 119 -11.52 9.25 -17.62
C ALA A 119 -10.57 8.26 -18.32
N GLY A 120 -10.65 6.96 -17.98
CA GLY A 120 -9.80 5.92 -18.58
C GLY A 120 -8.36 5.93 -18.06
N VAL A 121 -8.12 6.47 -16.86
CA VAL A 121 -6.82 6.35 -16.19
C VAL A 121 -6.55 4.90 -15.80
N ASP A 122 -5.38 4.41 -16.18
CA ASP A 122 -4.92 3.07 -15.85
C ASP A 122 -4.54 2.94 -14.38
N GLY A 123 -4.77 1.76 -13.82
CA GLY A 123 -4.26 1.32 -12.53
C GLY A 123 -2.90 0.65 -12.67
N VAL A 124 -2.26 0.40 -11.54
CA VAL A 124 -0.99 -0.31 -11.49
C VAL A 124 -0.90 -1.16 -10.24
N VAL A 125 -0.33 -2.35 -10.37
CA VAL A 125 0.17 -3.12 -9.23
C VAL A 125 1.69 -3.11 -9.29
N TRP A 126 2.30 -2.56 -8.24
CA TRP A 126 3.74 -2.62 -8.03
C TRP A 126 4.11 -3.91 -7.31
N CYS A 127 5.18 -4.55 -7.76
CA CYS A 127 5.80 -5.73 -7.16
C CYS A 127 7.18 -5.33 -6.64
N LEU A 128 7.38 -5.39 -5.33
CA LEU A 128 8.65 -5.15 -4.67
C LEU A 128 9.29 -6.48 -4.30
N ARG A 129 10.46 -6.77 -4.87
CA ARG A 129 11.34 -7.83 -4.35
C ARG A 129 12.14 -7.29 -3.18
N HIS A 130 12.13 -8.01 -2.07
CA HIS A 130 12.94 -7.67 -0.90
C HIS A 130 13.71 -8.90 -0.41
N ASP A 131 14.84 -8.65 0.24
CA ASP A 131 15.66 -9.68 0.88
C ASP A 131 15.65 -9.52 2.41
N ALA A 132 16.48 -10.29 3.11
CA ALA A 132 16.58 -10.25 4.56
C ALA A 132 17.20 -8.95 5.08
N ASP A 133 18.07 -8.29 4.29
CA ASP A 133 18.75 -7.05 4.68
C ASP A 133 17.82 -5.83 4.60
N ASP A 134 16.79 -5.93 3.75
CA ASP A 134 15.71 -4.95 3.66
C ASP A 134 14.79 -4.99 4.90
N ILE A 135 14.72 -6.12 5.62
CA ILE A 135 13.84 -6.24 6.80
C ILE A 135 14.36 -5.40 7.97
N ALA A 136 13.49 -4.58 8.54
CA ALA A 136 13.80 -3.75 9.70
C ALA A 136 14.14 -4.61 10.92
N THR A 137 15.32 -4.36 11.48
CA THR A 137 15.77 -4.93 12.75
C THR A 137 14.94 -4.39 13.92
N ILE A 138 15.05 -5.02 15.10
CA ILE A 138 14.39 -4.55 16.33
C ILE A 138 14.79 -3.11 16.66
N THR A 139 16.06 -2.74 16.45
CA THR A 139 16.56 -1.39 16.72
C THR A 139 15.93 -0.38 15.77
N GLU A 140 15.89 -0.67 14.47
CA GLU A 140 15.26 0.20 13.46
C GLU A 140 13.75 0.32 13.70
N ARG A 141 13.09 -0.76 14.15
CA ARG A 141 11.67 -0.73 14.52
C ARG A 141 11.35 0.15 15.72
N ARG A 142 12.27 0.25 16.68
CA ARG A 142 12.15 1.12 17.86
C ARG A 142 12.49 2.58 17.54
N ALA A 143 13.31 2.83 16.53
CA ALA A 143 13.71 4.17 16.09
C ALA A 143 13.48 4.39 14.58
N PRO A 144 12.23 4.25 14.08
CA PRO A 144 11.93 4.37 12.64
C PRO A 144 12.23 5.75 12.08
N LEU A 145 12.27 6.76 12.95
CA LEU A 145 12.53 8.14 12.55
C LEU A 145 13.99 8.38 12.17
N SER A 146 14.89 7.49 12.59
CA SER A 146 16.34 7.59 12.44
C SER A 146 16.91 6.64 11.39
N VAL A 147 16.07 5.93 10.62
CA VAL A 147 16.54 5.03 9.57
C VAL A 147 17.22 5.81 8.46
N THR A 148 18.41 5.36 8.05
CA THR A 148 19.21 5.99 6.98
C THR A 148 18.93 5.39 5.61
N ARG A 149 18.42 4.15 5.58
CA ARG A 149 17.94 3.45 4.39
C ARG A 149 16.48 3.05 4.61
N THR A 150 15.68 3.06 3.54
CA THR A 150 14.30 2.58 3.60
C THR A 150 14.28 1.10 3.96
N LYS A 151 13.46 0.73 4.95
CA LYS A 151 13.34 -0.65 5.45
C LYS A 151 11.94 -1.19 5.28
N VAL A 152 11.80 -2.50 5.16
CA VAL A 152 10.53 -3.22 5.10
C VAL A 152 10.21 -3.77 6.48
N PHE A 153 8.97 -3.66 6.95
CA PHE A 153 8.55 -4.38 8.15
C PHE A 153 7.12 -4.89 8.03
N ARG A 154 6.88 -6.00 8.71
CA ARG A 154 5.53 -6.47 9.01
C ARG A 154 5.15 -5.99 10.41
N PRO A 155 4.07 -5.21 10.56
CA PRO A 155 3.59 -4.77 11.86
C PRO A 155 3.12 -5.98 12.66
N ARG A 156 2.99 -5.82 13.97
CA ARG A 156 2.23 -6.82 14.74
C ARG A 156 0.75 -6.73 14.38
N HIS A 157 0.10 -7.89 14.29
CA HIS A 157 -1.30 -8.04 13.92
C HIS A 157 -2.23 -7.58 15.05
N VAL A 158 -2.22 -6.28 15.35
CA VAL A 158 -3.07 -5.66 16.39
C VAL A 158 -4.44 -5.28 15.81
N MET A 159 -4.55 -5.10 14.48
CA MET A 159 -5.76 -4.60 13.82
C MET A 159 -6.25 -5.57 12.73
N PRO A 160 -7.56 -5.90 12.69
CA PRO A 160 -8.12 -6.85 11.72
C PRO A 160 -7.85 -6.49 10.25
N ARG A 161 -7.89 -5.20 9.90
CA ARG A 161 -7.62 -4.71 8.53
C ARG A 161 -6.20 -5.05 8.05
N ILE A 162 -5.21 -4.96 8.92
CA ILE A 162 -3.81 -5.34 8.61
C ILE A 162 -3.74 -6.84 8.31
N THR A 163 -4.40 -7.66 9.13
CA THR A 163 -4.40 -9.11 8.95
C THR A 163 -5.12 -9.53 7.68
N ALA A 164 -6.28 -8.95 7.39
CA ALA A 164 -7.08 -9.27 6.20
C ALA A 164 -6.35 -8.95 4.88
N GLN A 165 -5.52 -7.91 4.89
CA GLN A 165 -4.76 -7.47 3.72
C GLN A 165 -3.38 -8.11 3.61
N ASP A 166 -3.00 -8.97 4.55
CA ASP A 166 -1.61 -9.39 4.77
C ASP A 166 -0.66 -8.18 4.70
N GLY A 167 -0.91 -7.18 5.53
CA GLY A 167 -0.29 -5.85 5.45
C GLY A 167 1.19 -5.81 5.85
N TRP A 168 1.97 -5.12 5.05
CA TRP A 168 3.38 -4.78 5.25
C TRP A 168 3.58 -3.28 5.02
N PHE A 169 4.74 -2.76 5.42
CA PHE A 169 5.09 -1.36 5.20
C PHE A 169 6.55 -1.19 4.84
N THR A 170 6.85 -0.18 4.02
CA THR A 170 8.19 0.41 3.94
C THR A 170 8.28 1.63 4.84
N ILE A 171 9.36 1.74 5.61
CA ILE A 171 9.73 2.88 6.45
C ILE A 171 10.69 3.73 5.64
N HIS A 172 10.19 4.80 5.00
CA HIS A 172 11.04 5.61 4.14
C HIS A 172 12.10 6.36 4.94
N SER A 173 13.35 6.31 4.49
CA SER A 173 14.38 7.21 5.00
C SER A 173 14.13 8.63 4.52
N TYR A 174 14.58 9.59 5.33
CA TYR A 174 14.50 11.01 5.00
C TYR A 174 15.85 11.46 4.43
N ASP A 175 15.83 12.07 3.26
CA ASP A 175 17.00 12.70 2.66
C ASP A 175 17.16 14.09 3.27
N ALA A 176 18.21 14.26 4.08
CA ALA A 176 18.49 15.51 4.76
C ALA A 176 18.99 16.61 3.80
N ASP A 177 19.68 16.24 2.72
CA ASP A 177 20.25 17.17 1.75
C ASP A 177 19.16 17.69 0.80
N ALA A 178 18.32 16.80 0.29
CA ALA A 178 17.17 17.14 -0.55
C ALA A 178 15.95 17.63 0.26
N GLN A 179 15.98 17.48 1.59
CA GLN A 179 14.91 17.78 2.52
C GLN A 179 13.57 17.13 2.14
N CYS A 180 13.59 15.86 1.76
CA CYS A 180 12.41 15.16 1.27
C CYS A 180 12.43 13.66 1.59
N PHE A 181 11.28 13.02 1.37
CA PHE A 181 11.17 11.57 1.33
C PHE A 181 11.09 11.16 -0.15
N ALA A 182 12.15 10.56 -0.68
CA ALA A 182 12.20 10.13 -2.07
C ALA A 182 11.16 9.01 -2.33
N PRO A 183 10.41 9.05 -3.46
CA PRO A 183 9.60 7.94 -3.91
C PRO A 183 10.42 6.65 -4.01
N LEU A 184 9.82 5.51 -3.68
CA LEU A 184 10.55 4.24 -3.63
C LEU A 184 11.10 3.82 -5.01
N ASP A 185 10.38 4.14 -6.08
CA ASP A 185 10.77 3.89 -7.47
C ASP A 185 11.93 4.76 -7.97
N GLU A 186 12.31 5.80 -7.21
CA GLU A 186 13.44 6.67 -7.50
C GLU A 186 14.65 6.38 -6.61
N GLN A 187 14.51 5.49 -5.60
CA GLN A 187 15.58 5.16 -4.67
C GLN A 187 16.57 4.16 -5.29
N PRO A 188 17.90 4.44 -5.29
CA PRO A 188 18.91 3.56 -5.89
C PRO A 188 18.92 2.14 -5.32
N ASP A 189 18.65 1.98 -4.02
CA ASP A 189 18.66 0.69 -3.33
C ASP A 189 17.58 -0.28 -3.87
N PHE A 190 16.52 0.25 -4.47
CA PHE A 190 15.41 -0.53 -5.04
C PHE A 190 15.41 -0.55 -6.57
N ALA A 191 16.43 0.03 -7.21
CA ALA A 191 16.58 0.01 -8.65
C ALA A 191 16.63 -1.45 -9.16
N GLY A 192 15.76 -1.76 -10.12
CA GLY A 192 15.61 -3.11 -10.68
C GLY A 192 14.92 -4.12 -9.76
N ARG A 193 14.58 -3.78 -8.50
CA ARG A 193 13.81 -4.63 -7.57
C ARG A 193 12.30 -4.39 -7.63
N LEU A 194 11.90 -3.26 -8.21
CA LEU A 194 10.51 -2.90 -8.47
C LEU A 194 10.12 -3.27 -9.89
N THR A 195 8.97 -3.93 -10.02
CA THR A 195 8.32 -4.19 -11.30
C THR A 195 6.89 -3.67 -11.22
N ARG A 196 6.33 -3.23 -12.33
CA ARG A 196 4.94 -2.77 -12.39
C ARG A 196 4.12 -3.68 -13.30
N ILE A 197 2.84 -3.79 -13.00
CA ILE A 197 1.87 -4.49 -13.84
C ILE A 197 0.73 -3.52 -14.03
N VAL A 198 0.51 -3.09 -15.28
CA VAL A 198 -0.50 -2.08 -15.61
C VAL A 198 -1.86 -2.76 -15.68
N VAL A 199 -2.89 -2.10 -15.16
CA VAL A 199 -4.28 -2.54 -15.27
C VAL A 199 -5.01 -1.48 -16.10
N PRO A 200 -5.40 -1.78 -17.34
CA PRO A 200 -6.10 -0.80 -18.17
C PRO A 200 -7.40 -0.34 -17.50
N GLY A 201 -7.66 0.96 -17.54
CA GLY A 201 -8.83 1.57 -16.87
C GLY A 201 -10.16 0.92 -17.28
N GLU A 202 -10.30 0.56 -18.55
CA GLU A 202 -11.47 -0.12 -19.12
C GLU A 202 -11.69 -1.55 -18.59
N ARG A 203 -10.68 -2.15 -17.97
CA ARG A 203 -10.75 -3.51 -17.40
C ARG A 203 -11.11 -3.51 -15.91
N PHE A 204 -11.17 -2.35 -15.24
CA PHE A 204 -11.38 -2.26 -13.79
C PHE A 204 -12.65 -2.99 -13.33
N ALA A 205 -13.79 -2.72 -13.97
CA ALA A 205 -15.07 -3.34 -13.65
C ALA A 205 -15.01 -4.86 -13.82
N ALA A 206 -14.52 -5.33 -14.97
CA ALA A 206 -14.40 -6.75 -15.27
C ALA A 206 -13.50 -7.48 -14.25
N ILE A 207 -12.34 -6.88 -13.93
CA ILE A 207 -11.39 -7.44 -12.95
C ILE A 207 -11.99 -7.44 -11.55
N ARG A 208 -12.72 -6.39 -11.13
CA ARG A 208 -13.45 -6.39 -9.85
C ARG A 208 -14.45 -7.54 -9.76
N HIS A 209 -15.21 -7.81 -10.83
CA HIS A 209 -16.15 -8.93 -10.87
C HIS A 209 -15.44 -10.29 -10.82
N GLU A 210 -14.32 -10.45 -11.51
CA GLU A 210 -13.51 -11.68 -11.46
C GLU A 210 -12.94 -11.92 -10.05
N LEU A 211 -12.39 -10.87 -9.42
CA LEU A 211 -11.89 -10.91 -8.03
C LEU A 211 -13.00 -11.34 -7.06
N ALA A 212 -14.19 -10.74 -7.17
CA ALA A 212 -15.34 -11.10 -6.35
C ALA A 212 -15.72 -12.59 -6.47
N ARG A 213 -15.65 -13.15 -7.68
CA ARG A 213 -15.95 -14.57 -7.94
C ARG A 213 -14.95 -15.53 -7.32
N VAL A 214 -13.70 -15.08 -7.10
CA VAL A 214 -12.66 -15.87 -6.41
C VAL A 214 -12.53 -15.51 -4.93
N GLY A 215 -13.50 -14.78 -4.39
CA GLY A 215 -13.59 -14.47 -2.96
C GLY A 215 -12.82 -13.24 -2.51
N ILE A 216 -12.38 -12.38 -3.43
CA ILE A 216 -11.70 -11.11 -3.11
C ILE A 216 -12.67 -9.96 -3.34
N SER A 217 -13.06 -9.30 -2.26
CA SER A 217 -14.02 -8.20 -2.25
C SER A 217 -13.67 -7.15 -1.19
N VAL A 218 -14.38 -6.03 -1.21
CA VAL A 218 -14.27 -5.00 -0.18
C VAL A 218 -14.53 -5.57 1.23
N ALA A 219 -15.51 -6.45 1.41
CA ALA A 219 -15.82 -7.04 2.72
C ALA A 219 -14.72 -7.98 3.23
N THR A 220 -13.96 -8.60 2.33
CA THR A 220 -12.82 -9.45 2.73
C THR A 220 -11.55 -8.63 2.99
N ILE A 221 -11.40 -7.47 2.36
CA ILE A 221 -10.24 -6.57 2.51
C ILE A 221 -10.43 -5.61 3.69
N PHE A 222 -11.67 -5.21 3.96
CA PHE A 222 -12.11 -4.39 5.07
C PHE A 222 -13.22 -5.14 5.82
N PRO A 223 -12.85 -6.05 6.74
CA PRO A 223 -13.81 -6.91 7.45
C PRO A 223 -14.49 -6.17 8.61
N ASP A 224 -15.08 -5.02 8.31
CA ASP A 224 -15.84 -4.19 9.23
C ASP A 224 -17.21 -3.87 8.66
N LEU A 225 -18.02 -3.14 9.42
CA LEU A 225 -19.38 -2.79 9.01
C LEU A 225 -19.40 -1.96 7.72
N ASP A 226 -18.43 -1.09 7.51
CA ASP A 226 -18.35 -0.27 6.31
C ASP A 226 -18.08 -1.15 5.08
N GLY A 227 -17.11 -2.06 5.17
CA GLY A 227 -16.80 -2.98 4.08
C GLY A 227 -17.94 -3.98 3.80
N ILE A 228 -18.64 -4.47 4.83
CA ILE A 228 -19.82 -5.33 4.66
C ILE A 228 -20.97 -4.56 3.99
N ALA A 229 -21.24 -3.32 4.43
CA ALA A 229 -22.28 -2.48 3.84
C ALA A 229 -21.98 -2.20 2.37
N GLN A 230 -20.76 -1.76 2.05
CA GLN A 230 -20.34 -1.48 0.68
C GLN A 230 -20.43 -2.73 -0.21
N TRP A 231 -19.99 -3.90 0.27
CA TRP A 231 -20.13 -5.15 -0.48
C TRP A 231 -21.58 -5.53 -0.76
N THR A 232 -22.45 -5.33 0.23
CA THR A 232 -23.88 -5.61 0.10
C THR A 232 -24.49 -4.69 -0.95
N ASP A 233 -24.17 -3.39 -0.92
CA ASP A 233 -24.63 -2.40 -1.88
C ASP A 233 -24.23 -2.78 -3.33
N THR A 234 -22.94 -3.03 -3.57
CA THR A 234 -22.44 -3.44 -4.90
C THR A 234 -23.07 -4.74 -5.41
N ARG A 235 -23.51 -5.64 -4.53
CA ARG A 235 -24.18 -6.89 -4.94
C ARG A 235 -25.60 -6.66 -5.47
N TYR A 236 -26.30 -5.65 -4.97
CA TYR A 236 -27.65 -5.29 -5.43
C TYR A 236 -27.64 -4.20 -6.50
N PHE A 237 -26.59 -3.36 -6.53
CA PHE A 237 -26.40 -2.27 -7.49
C PHE A 237 -25.00 -2.36 -8.13
N PRO A 238 -24.76 -3.37 -9.01
CA PRO A 238 -23.44 -3.61 -9.59
C PRO A 238 -22.96 -2.53 -10.56
N ASP A 239 -23.89 -1.75 -11.12
CA ASP A 239 -23.61 -0.67 -12.08
C ASP A 239 -23.28 0.68 -11.40
N ASP A 240 -23.45 0.80 -10.07
CA ASP A 240 -23.21 2.03 -9.30
C ASP A 240 -21.76 2.01 -8.77
N GLU A 241 -20.81 2.37 -9.65
CA GLU A 241 -19.39 2.02 -9.47
C GLU A 241 -18.64 2.72 -8.32
N ASP A 242 -19.22 3.65 -7.57
CA ASP A 242 -18.48 4.33 -6.49
C ASP A 242 -19.39 5.11 -5.52
N THR A 243 -20.25 4.42 -4.77
CA THR A 243 -21.06 5.08 -3.72
C THR A 243 -20.30 5.30 -2.41
N HIS A 244 -19.13 4.68 -2.22
CA HIS A 244 -18.50 4.54 -0.89
C HIS A 244 -16.97 4.71 -0.90
N ALA A 245 -16.41 5.66 -1.65
CA ALA A 245 -15.00 6.02 -1.47
C ALA A 245 -14.77 6.37 0.01
N PRO A 246 -13.86 5.67 0.72
CA PRO A 246 -13.58 6.00 2.11
C PRO A 246 -13.02 7.43 2.15
N ARG A 247 -13.66 8.30 2.94
CA ARG A 247 -13.17 9.66 3.24
C ARG A 247 -11.85 9.60 3.99
#